data_AF-G9KPP8-F1
#
_entry.id   AF-G9KPP8-F1
#
_cell.length_a   1.000
_cell.length_b   1.000
_cell.length_c   1.000
_cell.angle_alpha   90.00
_cell.angle_beta   90.00
_cell.angle_gamma   90.00
#
_symmetry.space_group_name_H-M   'P 1'
#
loop_
_entity.id
_entity.type
_entity.pdbx_description
1 polymer ?
#
loop_
_entity_poly.entity_id
_entity_poly.type
_entity_poly.pdbx_seq_one_letter_code
_entity_poly.pdbx_strand_id
1 'polypeptide(L)'
;WLKKGVDGFSFDAVKFLLEAEHLRDEAQVNKAQIPDTVTHYWELYHDFTTTQVGMHDIVRSFRQTMDQYSREPGRYRFMGIEAYGESIDRTMMYYGLPFIQEADFPFNNYLSKLNTPSGNSVFEVITSWMENMPEGKWPNWMIGGPDNARLTSRFGEEYVNIMNMLIFTLPGTPITYYGEEIGMRNILVTNLNESYDVNTLLSKSPMQWDNSSNAGFSEASHTWLPTNSDYHTVNVDVQKTKSRSA
;
A
#
# COMPACT_ATOMS: atom_id res chain seq x y z
N TRP A 1 7.65 20.91 3.81
CA TRP A 1 6.95 20.43 2.60
C TRP A 1 5.69 21.22 2.28
N LEU A 2 4.74 21.40 3.20
CA LEU A 2 3.52 22.20 2.94
C LEU A 2 3.80 23.62 2.41
N LYS A 3 4.79 24.33 2.97
CA LYS A 3 5.23 25.65 2.46
C LYS A 3 5.73 25.63 1.01
N LYS A 4 6.18 24.47 0.50
CA LYS A 4 6.61 24.28 -0.90
C LYS A 4 5.44 23.94 -1.84
N GLY A 5 4.22 23.80 -1.33
CA GLY A 5 3.02 23.51 -2.13
C GLY A 5 2.63 22.03 -2.20
N VAL A 6 3.18 21.15 -1.35
CA VAL A 6 2.72 19.75 -1.26
C VAL A 6 1.27 19.70 -0.76
N ASP A 7 0.42 18.91 -1.43
CA ASP A 7 -1.02 18.83 -1.17
C ASP A 7 -1.44 17.79 -0.13
N GLY A 8 -0.52 16.96 0.34
CA GLY A 8 -0.80 16.01 1.42
C GLY A 8 0.37 15.11 1.76
N PHE A 9 0.15 14.20 2.70
CA PHE A 9 1.13 13.20 3.12
C PHE A 9 0.46 11.83 3.29
N SER A 10 1.21 10.78 2.95
CA SER A 10 1.00 9.43 3.46
C SER A 10 1.96 9.23 4.62
N PHE A 11 1.44 8.86 5.80
CA PHE A 11 2.24 8.55 6.97
C PHE A 11 2.45 7.04 7.05
N ASP A 12 3.70 6.63 6.92
CA ASP A 12 4.12 5.24 7.01
C ASP A 12 4.41 4.82 8.47
N ALA A 13 4.21 3.54 8.75
CA ALA A 13 4.62 2.87 9.99
C ALA A 13 4.14 3.53 11.31
N VAL A 14 3.02 4.26 11.30
CA VAL A 14 2.57 5.05 12.49
C VAL A 14 2.31 4.20 13.73
N LYS A 15 1.94 2.92 13.55
CA LYS A 15 1.70 1.99 14.66
C LYS A 15 2.96 1.69 15.49
N PHE A 16 4.15 1.98 14.94
CA PHE A 16 5.46 1.78 15.57
C PHE A 16 6.04 3.08 16.16
N LEU A 17 5.23 4.14 16.33
CA LEU A 17 5.73 5.43 16.86
C LEU A 17 6.12 5.39 18.34
N LEU A 18 5.54 4.48 19.12
CA LEU A 18 5.71 4.40 20.57
C LEU A 18 5.83 2.96 21.02
N GLU A 19 6.67 2.74 22.02
CA GLU A 19 6.86 1.50 22.76
C GLU A 19 6.62 1.71 24.26
N ALA A 20 6.42 0.63 25.02
CA ALA A 20 6.19 0.69 26.45
C ALA A 20 7.47 1.01 27.24
N GLU A 21 7.45 2.10 28.03
CA GLU A 21 8.61 2.58 28.81
C GLU A 21 9.12 1.60 29.87
N HIS A 22 8.29 0.65 30.31
CA HIS A 22 8.69 -0.33 31.32
C HIS A 22 9.62 -1.43 30.77
N LEU A 23 9.82 -1.50 29.46
CA LEU A 23 10.75 -2.42 28.78
C LEU A 23 10.62 -3.87 29.27
N ARG A 24 9.38 -4.36 29.42
CA ARG A 24 9.13 -5.76 29.80
C ARG A 24 9.15 -6.61 28.55
N ASP A 25 9.47 -7.88 28.74
CA ASP A 25 9.47 -8.87 27.68
C ASP A 25 8.07 -9.07 27.10
N GLU A 26 8.00 -9.13 25.78
CA GLU A 26 6.80 -9.50 25.02
C GLU A 26 6.41 -10.96 25.30
N ALA A 27 5.13 -11.29 25.13
CA ALA A 27 4.67 -12.66 25.31
C ALA A 27 5.05 -13.53 24.09
N GLN A 28 5.70 -14.68 24.34
CA GLN A 28 5.93 -15.69 23.31
C GLN A 28 4.61 -16.32 22.83
N VAL A 29 4.47 -16.47 21.51
CA VAL A 29 3.37 -17.24 20.90
C VAL A 29 3.44 -18.70 21.35
N ASN A 30 4.64 -19.30 21.32
CA ASN A 30 4.89 -20.61 21.91
C ASN A 30 5.63 -20.47 23.25
N LYS A 31 4.90 -20.61 24.36
CA LYS A 31 5.46 -20.50 25.73
C LYS A 31 6.47 -21.59 26.10
N ALA A 32 6.52 -22.69 25.35
CA ALA A 32 7.47 -23.78 25.60
C ALA A 32 8.78 -23.63 24.83
N GLN A 33 8.86 -22.67 23.89
CA GLN A 33 10.08 -22.38 23.15
C GLN A 33 11.13 -21.75 24.07
N ILE A 34 12.38 -22.18 23.91
CA ILE A 34 13.51 -21.65 24.68
C ILE A 34 13.73 -20.19 24.22
N PRO A 35 13.80 -19.20 25.13
CA PRO A 35 13.91 -17.79 24.77
C PRO A 35 15.07 -17.47 23.80
N ASP A 36 16.23 -18.12 23.99
CA ASP A 36 17.41 -17.92 23.14
C ASP A 36 17.20 -18.34 21.68
N THR A 37 16.17 -19.14 21.38
CA THR A 37 15.83 -19.56 20.00
C THR A 37 14.69 -18.75 19.40
N VAL A 38 14.14 -17.76 20.12
CA VAL A 38 13.12 -16.84 19.60
C VAL A 38 13.83 -15.72 18.85
N THR A 39 13.76 -15.74 17.52
CA THR A 39 14.51 -14.83 16.64
C THR A 39 13.68 -14.21 15.52
N HIS A 40 12.55 -14.83 15.18
CA HIS A 40 11.66 -14.34 14.15
C HIS A 40 10.56 -13.46 14.72
N TYR A 41 10.21 -12.40 13.99
CA TYR A 41 9.24 -11.39 14.43
C TYR A 41 7.88 -12.02 14.84
N TRP A 42 7.35 -12.94 14.04
CA TRP A 42 6.06 -13.59 14.28
C TRP A 42 6.01 -14.56 15.48
N GLU A 43 7.13 -14.79 16.18
CA GLU A 43 7.19 -15.69 17.35
C GLU A 43 6.74 -14.98 18.65
N LEU A 44 6.55 -13.66 18.60
CA LEU A 44 6.12 -12.83 19.73
C LEU A 44 4.77 -12.16 19.45
N TYR A 45 4.00 -11.95 20.51
CA TYR A 45 2.90 -10.99 20.49
C TYR A 45 3.48 -9.59 20.76
N HIS A 46 3.21 -8.63 19.89
CA HIS A 46 3.79 -7.28 19.95
C HIS A 46 2.93 -6.30 20.74
N ASP A 47 2.66 -6.63 22.00
CA ASP A 47 1.76 -5.87 22.88
C ASP A 47 2.42 -4.60 23.41
N PHE A 48 3.75 -4.55 23.50
CA PHE A 48 4.51 -3.43 24.05
C PHE A 48 5.23 -2.60 22.98
N THR A 49 5.24 -3.04 21.73
CA THR A 49 6.00 -2.42 20.63
C THR A 49 5.13 -1.87 19.49
N THR A 50 3.81 -2.05 19.56
CA THR A 50 2.89 -1.50 18.55
C THR A 50 1.65 -0.89 19.18
N THR A 51 1.09 0.15 18.55
CA THR A 51 -0.22 0.75 18.88
C THR A 51 -0.36 1.12 20.37
N GLN A 52 0.67 1.73 20.95
CA GLN A 52 0.67 2.11 22.37
C GLN A 52 -0.28 3.29 22.65
N VAL A 53 -0.67 3.44 23.91
CA VAL A 53 -1.47 4.58 24.39
C VAL A 53 -0.72 5.88 24.08
N GLY A 54 -1.42 6.85 23.50
CA GLY A 54 -0.86 8.14 23.06
C GLY A 54 -0.43 8.17 21.58
N MET A 55 -0.30 7.03 20.90
CA MET A 55 0.09 6.99 19.48
C MET A 55 -0.91 7.77 18.60
N HIS A 56 -2.21 7.52 18.76
CA HIS A 56 -3.24 8.25 18.00
C HIS A 56 -3.24 9.76 18.32
N ASP A 57 -2.82 10.18 19.51
CA ASP A 57 -2.74 11.61 19.86
C ASP A 57 -1.60 12.30 19.10
N ILE A 58 -0.50 11.60 18.86
CA ILE A 58 0.58 12.07 17.97
C ILE A 58 0.03 12.26 16.55
N VAL A 59 -0.68 11.25 16.01
CA VAL A 59 -1.28 11.32 14.67
C VAL A 59 -2.26 12.50 14.56
N ARG A 60 -3.11 12.71 15.56
CA ARG A 60 -4.04 13.86 15.60
C ARG A 60 -3.31 15.19 15.66
N SER A 61 -2.16 15.27 16.33
CA SER A 61 -1.32 16.48 16.34
C SER A 61 -0.77 16.81 14.94
N PHE A 62 -0.48 15.80 14.11
CA PHE A 62 -0.10 16.01 12.71
C PHE A 62 -1.26 16.59 11.90
N ARG A 63 -2.47 16.04 12.05
CA ARG A 63 -3.70 16.60 11.43
C ARG A 63 -3.89 18.07 11.77
N GLN A 64 -3.81 18.42 13.06
CA GLN A 64 -3.94 19.81 13.53
C GLN A 64 -2.86 20.73 12.94
N THR A 65 -1.64 20.24 12.76
CA THR A 65 -0.56 20.99 12.11
C THR A 65 -0.88 21.25 10.63
N MET A 66 -1.42 20.25 9.93
CA MET A 66 -1.82 20.36 8.52
C MET A 66 -3.05 21.25 8.31
N ASP A 67 -3.96 21.32 9.28
CA ASP A 67 -5.16 22.18 9.23
C ASP A 67 -4.82 23.68 9.15
N GLN A 68 -3.66 24.09 9.67
CA GLN A 68 -3.18 25.47 9.52
C GLN A 68 -2.96 25.85 8.04
N TYR A 69 -2.69 24.86 7.18
CA TYR A 69 -2.46 25.02 5.73
C TYR A 69 -3.69 24.65 4.88
N SER A 70 -4.82 24.29 5.51
CA SER A 70 -6.07 23.87 4.86
C SER A 70 -7.20 24.91 4.95
N ARG A 71 -6.91 26.11 5.45
CA ARG A 71 -7.93 27.17 5.66
C ARG A 71 -8.40 27.84 4.37
N GLU A 72 -7.59 27.80 3.32
CA GLU A 72 -7.91 28.39 2.03
C GLU A 72 -8.83 27.42 1.25
N PRO A 73 -10.03 27.86 0.81
CA PRO A 73 -10.92 27.02 0.02
C PRO A 73 -10.23 26.47 -1.22
N GLY A 74 -10.40 25.17 -1.48
CA GLY A 74 -9.76 24.47 -2.60
C GLY A 74 -8.30 24.06 -2.37
N ARG A 75 -7.73 24.31 -1.19
CA ARG A 75 -6.36 23.91 -0.81
C ARG A 75 -6.30 23.09 0.46
N TYR A 76 -7.25 22.16 0.59
CA TYR A 76 -7.24 21.16 1.65
C TYR A 76 -5.98 20.31 1.58
N ARG A 77 -5.38 19.96 2.74
CA ARG A 77 -4.22 19.08 2.82
C ARG A 77 -4.62 17.68 3.22
N PHE A 78 -4.40 16.73 2.32
CA PHE A 78 -4.74 15.32 2.52
C PHE A 78 -3.79 14.64 3.51
N MET A 79 -4.31 13.82 4.42
CA MET A 79 -3.56 12.96 5.33
C MET A 79 -4.06 11.52 5.25
N GLY A 80 -3.22 10.62 4.74
CA GLY A 80 -3.46 9.18 4.75
C GLY A 80 -2.51 8.45 5.69
N ILE A 81 -2.90 7.26 6.16
CA ILE A 81 -2.11 6.45 7.08
C ILE A 81 -1.93 5.04 6.54
N GLU A 82 -0.69 4.56 6.53
CA GLU A 82 -0.35 3.18 6.17
C GLU A 82 -0.11 2.37 7.45
N ALA A 83 -1.09 1.55 7.80
CA ALA A 83 -1.04 0.65 8.97
C ALA A 83 -1.38 -0.79 8.54
N TYR A 84 -0.44 -1.44 7.86
CA TYR A 84 -0.64 -2.79 7.33
C TYR A 84 -0.40 -3.88 8.37
N GLY A 85 -1.03 -5.04 8.15
CA GLY A 85 -0.91 -6.19 9.07
C GLY A 85 -1.63 -5.98 10.40
N GLU A 86 -2.60 -5.07 10.44
CA GLU A 86 -3.52 -4.90 11.56
C GLU A 86 -4.87 -5.56 11.29
N SER A 87 -5.59 -5.84 12.37
CA SER A 87 -7.00 -6.24 12.30
C SER A 87 -7.85 -5.06 11.81
N ILE A 88 -8.99 -5.38 11.17
CA ILE A 88 -9.84 -4.36 10.57
C ILE A 88 -10.31 -3.32 11.59
N ASP A 89 -10.61 -3.74 12.83
CA ASP A 89 -11.04 -2.87 13.92
C ASP A 89 -9.99 -1.82 14.28
N ARG A 90 -8.70 -2.19 14.34
CA ARG A 90 -7.59 -1.26 14.60
C ARG A 90 -7.38 -0.31 13.43
N THR A 91 -7.43 -0.82 12.19
CA THR A 91 -7.35 0.01 10.99
C THR A 91 -8.43 1.10 10.98
N MET A 92 -9.66 0.78 11.41
CA MET A 92 -10.76 1.74 11.42
C MET A 92 -10.58 2.87 12.45
N MET A 93 -9.76 2.68 13.49
CA MET A 93 -9.48 3.72 14.49
C MET A 93 -8.83 4.97 13.86
N TYR A 94 -8.07 4.81 12.78
CA TYR A 94 -7.39 5.92 12.08
C TYR A 94 -8.34 6.88 11.36
N TYR A 95 -9.61 6.51 11.13
CA TYR A 95 -10.63 7.46 10.66
C TYR A 95 -10.99 8.52 11.72
N GLY A 96 -10.60 8.31 12.98
CA GLY A 96 -10.94 9.17 14.10
C GLY A 96 -12.37 8.98 14.60
N LEU A 97 -12.82 9.90 15.45
CA LEU A 97 -14.16 9.91 16.03
C LEU A 97 -15.02 11.01 15.37
N PRO A 98 -16.35 10.99 15.53
CA PRO A 98 -17.22 12.04 14.97
C PRO A 98 -16.84 13.48 15.39
N PHE A 99 -16.18 13.63 16.54
CA PHE A 99 -15.75 14.92 17.10
C PHE A 99 -14.22 15.07 17.16
N ILE A 100 -13.44 14.09 16.70
CA ILE A 100 -11.98 14.14 16.67
C ILE A 100 -11.49 13.77 15.27
N GLN A 101 -10.95 14.76 14.56
CA GLN A 101 -10.36 14.55 13.25
C GLN A 101 -9.00 13.85 13.35
N GLU A 102 -8.79 12.90 12.43
CA GLU A 102 -7.55 12.13 12.32
C GLU A 102 -7.19 12.01 10.84
N ALA A 103 -6.95 10.82 10.28
CA ALA A 103 -6.72 10.67 8.85
C ALA A 103 -8.00 10.90 8.03
N ASP A 104 -7.84 11.31 6.78
CA ASP A 104 -8.93 11.33 5.80
C ASP A 104 -9.42 9.90 5.52
N PHE A 105 -8.46 8.99 5.32
CA PHE A 105 -8.67 7.55 5.37
C PHE A 105 -7.36 6.81 5.67
N PRO A 106 -7.40 5.67 6.39
CA PRO A 106 -6.32 4.69 6.35
C PRO A 106 -6.29 3.98 5.00
N PHE A 107 -5.10 3.67 4.49
CA PHE A 107 -4.92 3.01 3.20
C PHE A 107 -5.39 1.55 3.25
N ASN A 108 -6.31 1.17 2.36
CA ASN A 108 -6.90 -0.15 2.28
C ASN A 108 -6.11 -1.08 1.33
N ASN A 109 -5.27 -1.95 1.89
CA ASN A 109 -4.50 -2.92 1.10
C ASN A 109 -5.06 -4.36 1.14
N TYR A 110 -6.27 -4.58 1.68
CA TYR A 110 -6.78 -5.95 1.87
C TYR A 110 -6.98 -6.69 0.53
N LEU A 111 -7.38 -6.00 -0.55
CA LEU A 111 -7.43 -6.58 -1.91
C LEU A 111 -6.03 -6.94 -2.45
N SER A 112 -5.01 -6.16 -2.07
CA SER A 112 -3.61 -6.43 -2.43
C SER A 112 -3.04 -7.66 -1.72
N LYS A 113 -3.63 -8.08 -0.60
CA LYS A 113 -3.21 -9.26 0.18
C LYS A 113 -3.95 -10.55 -0.20
N LEU A 114 -4.91 -10.49 -1.12
CA LEU A 114 -5.56 -11.69 -1.64
C LEU A 114 -4.54 -12.60 -2.36
N ASN A 115 -4.45 -13.86 -1.95
CA ASN A 115 -3.61 -14.86 -2.60
C ASN A 115 -4.28 -15.43 -3.86
N THR A 116 -5.59 -15.69 -3.79
CA THR A 116 -6.39 -16.22 -4.91
C THR A 116 -7.70 -15.45 -4.99
N PRO A 117 -8.07 -14.89 -6.16
CA PRO A 117 -9.32 -14.19 -6.31
C PRO A 117 -10.46 -15.21 -6.43
N SER A 118 -11.47 -15.08 -5.57
CA SER A 118 -12.73 -15.83 -5.68
C SER A 118 -13.89 -14.88 -5.38
N GLY A 119 -15.10 -15.24 -5.84
CA GLY A 119 -16.29 -14.42 -5.57
C GLY A 119 -16.50 -14.19 -4.07
N ASN A 120 -16.26 -15.23 -3.25
CA ASN A 120 -16.34 -15.14 -1.80
C ASN A 120 -15.24 -14.25 -1.21
N SER A 121 -13.98 -14.43 -1.61
CA SER A 121 -12.88 -13.64 -1.02
C SER A 121 -12.97 -12.16 -1.36
N VAL A 122 -13.39 -11.82 -2.58
CA VAL A 122 -13.64 -10.43 -2.98
C VAL A 122 -14.82 -9.85 -2.21
N PHE A 123 -15.93 -10.59 -2.09
CA PHE A 123 -17.10 -10.16 -1.33
C PHE A 123 -16.75 -9.88 0.13
N GLU A 124 -16.06 -10.80 0.79
CA GLU A 124 -15.65 -10.68 2.19
C GLU A 124 -14.75 -9.46 2.45
N VAL A 125 -13.79 -9.18 1.55
CA VAL A 125 -12.93 -7.99 1.70
C VAL A 125 -13.75 -6.70 1.59
N ILE A 126 -14.66 -6.63 0.61
CA ILE A 126 -15.48 -5.44 0.38
C ILE A 126 -16.45 -5.22 1.54
N THR A 127 -17.19 -6.26 1.95
CA THR A 127 -18.16 -6.14 3.04
C THR A 127 -17.47 -5.85 4.36
N SER A 128 -16.35 -6.51 4.67
CA SER A 128 -15.58 -6.26 5.88
C SER A 128 -15.18 -4.80 6.02
N TRP A 129 -14.68 -4.17 4.96
CA TRP A 129 -14.34 -2.74 5.01
C TRP A 129 -15.58 -1.86 5.21
N MET A 130 -16.63 -2.08 4.42
CA MET A 130 -17.82 -1.24 4.42
C MET A 130 -18.66 -1.36 5.71
N GLU A 131 -18.67 -2.53 6.36
CA GLU A 131 -19.41 -2.78 7.60
C GLU A 131 -18.67 -2.24 8.84
N ASN A 132 -17.33 -2.24 8.83
CA ASN A 132 -16.54 -1.78 9.97
C ASN A 132 -16.18 -0.29 9.91
N MET A 133 -16.18 0.31 8.71
CA MET A 133 -15.91 1.73 8.55
C MET A 133 -16.98 2.59 9.24
N PRO A 134 -16.60 3.63 10.01
CA PRO A 134 -17.57 4.51 10.64
C PRO A 134 -18.51 5.15 9.61
N GLU A 135 -19.79 5.31 9.98
CA GLU A 135 -20.81 5.85 9.10
C GLU A 135 -20.43 7.24 8.57
N GLY A 136 -20.61 7.45 7.26
CA GLY A 136 -20.29 8.71 6.59
C GLY A 136 -18.81 8.95 6.25
N LYS A 137 -17.91 8.01 6.58
CA LYS A 137 -16.49 8.09 6.17
C LYS A 137 -16.30 7.65 4.71
N TRP A 138 -15.16 8.04 4.14
CA TRP A 138 -14.84 7.85 2.72
C TRP A 138 -13.90 6.66 2.51
N PRO A 139 -14.34 5.59 1.82
CA PRO A 139 -13.50 4.41 1.59
C PRO A 139 -12.47 4.63 0.49
N ASN A 140 -11.49 3.73 0.41
CA ASN A 140 -10.47 3.68 -0.66
C ASN A 140 -10.11 2.22 -0.98
N TRP A 141 -9.51 1.98 -2.14
CA TRP A 141 -9.23 0.64 -2.63
C TRP A 141 -7.88 0.57 -3.37
N MET A 142 -7.02 -0.37 -2.97
CA MET A 142 -5.75 -0.70 -3.63
C MET A 142 -5.67 -2.18 -4.00
N ILE A 143 -5.25 -2.47 -5.24
CA ILE A 143 -5.07 -3.84 -5.74
C ILE A 143 -3.61 -4.27 -5.89
N GLY A 144 -2.69 -3.33 -5.72
CA GLY A 144 -1.25 -3.56 -5.64
C GLY A 144 -0.50 -2.41 -4.97
N GLY A 145 0.82 -2.48 -4.99
CA GLY A 145 1.71 -1.51 -4.36
C GLY A 145 3.17 -1.94 -4.45
N PRO A 146 4.10 -1.12 -3.94
CA PRO A 146 5.53 -1.37 -4.07
C PRO A 146 6.02 -2.61 -3.30
N ASP A 147 5.28 -3.07 -2.30
CA ASP A 147 5.70 -4.18 -1.43
C ASP A 147 4.90 -5.47 -1.65
N ASN A 148 4.06 -5.49 -2.68
CA ASN A 148 3.33 -6.68 -3.11
C ASN A 148 3.71 -7.04 -4.55
N ALA A 149 3.56 -8.31 -4.91
CA ALA A 149 3.65 -8.73 -6.30
C ALA A 149 2.62 -7.99 -7.16
N ARG A 150 3.01 -7.65 -8.40
CA ARG A 150 2.11 -7.02 -9.38
C ARG A 150 0.91 -7.94 -9.65
N LEU A 151 -0.26 -7.32 -9.89
CA LEU A 151 -1.53 -8.02 -10.07
C LEU A 151 -1.46 -9.12 -11.14
N THR A 152 -0.94 -8.80 -12.33
CA THR A 152 -0.80 -9.75 -13.44
C THR A 152 0.01 -10.98 -13.06
N SER A 153 1.03 -10.82 -12.22
CA SER A 153 1.87 -11.93 -11.74
C SER A 153 1.26 -12.71 -10.58
N ARG A 154 0.32 -12.11 -9.84
CA ARG A 154 -0.43 -12.77 -8.75
C ARG A 154 -1.58 -13.60 -9.28
N PHE A 155 -2.40 -13.00 -10.16
CA PHE A 155 -3.69 -13.57 -10.55
C PHE A 155 -3.74 -14.04 -12.00
N GLY A 156 -2.89 -13.50 -12.87
CA GLY A 156 -2.96 -13.71 -14.31
C GLY A 156 -3.42 -12.46 -15.07
N GLU A 157 -3.18 -12.46 -16.38
CA GLU A 157 -3.52 -11.35 -17.28
C GLU A 157 -5.04 -11.20 -17.44
N GLU A 158 -5.78 -12.30 -17.34
CA GLU A 158 -7.23 -12.33 -17.42
C GLU A 158 -7.93 -11.54 -16.29
N TYR A 159 -7.23 -11.28 -15.18
CA TYR A 159 -7.77 -10.54 -14.04
C TYR A 159 -7.47 -9.04 -14.07
N VAL A 160 -6.63 -8.55 -14.99
CA VAL A 160 -6.23 -7.13 -15.04
C VAL A 160 -7.45 -6.22 -15.26
N ASN A 161 -8.20 -6.47 -16.31
CA ASN A 161 -9.33 -5.62 -16.70
C ASN A 161 -10.46 -5.66 -15.66
N ILE A 162 -10.75 -6.83 -15.08
CA ILE A 162 -11.85 -6.97 -14.11
C ILE A 162 -11.50 -6.34 -12.75
N MET A 163 -10.23 -6.43 -12.31
CA MET A 163 -9.80 -5.79 -11.06
C MET A 163 -9.72 -4.28 -11.20
N ASN A 164 -9.28 -3.77 -12.36
CA ASN A 164 -9.37 -2.35 -12.69
C ASN A 164 -10.84 -1.89 -12.72
N MET A 165 -11.72 -2.62 -13.39
CA MET A 165 -13.16 -2.33 -13.38
C MET A 165 -13.74 -2.30 -11.96
N LEU A 166 -13.33 -3.24 -11.11
CA LEU A 166 -13.78 -3.32 -9.73
C LEU A 166 -13.44 -2.04 -8.96
N ILE A 167 -12.16 -1.63 -8.93
CA ILE A 167 -11.76 -0.46 -8.13
C ILE A 167 -12.38 0.85 -8.63
N PHE A 168 -12.64 0.97 -9.95
CA PHE A 168 -13.30 2.16 -10.52
C PHE A 168 -14.82 2.15 -10.37
N THR A 169 -15.43 1.04 -9.95
CA THR A 169 -16.89 0.94 -9.73
C THR A 169 -17.27 0.86 -8.26
N LEU A 170 -16.32 0.55 -7.38
CA LEU A 170 -16.51 0.64 -5.93
C LEU A 170 -16.65 2.10 -5.46
N PRO A 171 -17.41 2.37 -4.38
CA PRO A 171 -17.51 3.71 -3.82
C PRO A 171 -16.16 4.13 -3.23
N GLY A 172 -15.86 5.43 -3.24
CA GLY A 172 -14.65 5.98 -2.62
C GLY A 172 -13.56 6.33 -3.63
N THR A 173 -12.30 6.21 -3.20
CA THR A 173 -11.12 6.58 -4.00
C THR A 173 -10.39 5.35 -4.52
N PRO A 174 -10.33 5.10 -5.85
CA PRO A 174 -9.43 4.11 -6.42
C PRO A 174 -7.98 4.60 -6.36
N ILE A 175 -7.07 3.74 -5.95
CA ILE A 175 -5.63 4.00 -5.90
C ILE A 175 -4.94 2.96 -6.78
N THR A 176 -4.22 3.43 -7.80
CA THR A 176 -3.56 2.60 -8.81
C THR A 176 -2.04 2.71 -8.65
N TYR A 177 -1.37 1.57 -8.56
CA TYR A 177 0.09 1.51 -8.60
C TYR A 177 0.57 1.55 -10.06
N TYR A 178 1.67 2.27 -10.33
CA TYR A 178 2.10 2.49 -11.72
C TYR A 178 2.34 1.17 -12.46
N GLY A 179 1.90 1.11 -13.70
CA GLY A 179 1.99 -0.07 -14.55
C GLY A 179 0.82 -1.04 -14.41
N GLU A 180 -0.07 -0.87 -13.43
CA GLU A 180 -1.32 -1.65 -13.34
C GLU A 180 -2.28 -1.33 -14.50
N GLU A 181 -2.25 -0.10 -15.00
CA GLU A 181 -3.05 0.37 -16.14
C GLU A 181 -2.64 -0.26 -17.47
N ILE A 182 -1.40 -0.76 -17.58
CA ILE A 182 -0.90 -1.50 -18.75
C ILE A 182 -0.68 -3.00 -18.47
N GLY A 183 -0.95 -3.46 -17.24
CA GLY A 183 -0.78 -4.87 -16.86
C GLY A 183 0.67 -5.35 -16.68
N MET A 184 1.60 -4.48 -16.24
CA MET A 184 3.00 -4.84 -16.00
C MET A 184 3.15 -6.07 -15.09
N ARG A 185 4.19 -6.86 -15.36
CA ARG A 185 4.53 -8.10 -14.62
C ARG A 185 5.76 -7.92 -13.74
N ASN A 186 5.87 -8.78 -12.74
CA ASN A 186 7.04 -8.88 -11.89
C ASN A 186 8.31 -9.17 -12.71
N ILE A 187 9.44 -8.66 -12.23
CA ILE A 187 10.77 -9.05 -12.70
C ILE A 187 11.44 -10.01 -11.71
N LEU A 188 12.32 -10.85 -12.23
CA LEU A 188 13.23 -11.65 -11.39
C LEU A 188 14.53 -10.86 -11.19
N VAL A 189 14.81 -10.43 -9.96
CA VAL A 189 16.04 -9.72 -9.62
C VAL A 189 16.77 -10.52 -8.55
N THR A 190 17.99 -10.93 -8.86
CA THR A 190 18.79 -11.75 -7.94
C THR A 190 20.02 -11.02 -7.41
N ASN A 191 20.53 -10.01 -8.13
CA ASN A 191 21.82 -9.39 -7.82
C ASN A 191 21.74 -7.86 -7.92
N LEU A 192 21.66 -7.19 -6.77
CA LEU A 192 21.95 -5.77 -6.62
C LEU A 192 23.11 -5.58 -5.66
N ASN A 193 24.01 -4.65 -5.98
CA ASN A 193 25.13 -4.27 -5.11
C ASN A 193 24.72 -3.30 -3.98
N GLU A 194 23.45 -2.92 -3.96
CA GLU A 194 22.83 -2.06 -2.95
C GLU A 194 21.90 -2.89 -2.06
N SER A 195 21.74 -2.48 -0.80
CA SER A 195 20.90 -3.20 0.16
C SER A 195 19.42 -2.94 -0.13
N TYR A 196 18.78 -3.93 -0.73
CA TYR A 196 17.35 -3.95 -1.00
C TYR A 196 16.73 -5.26 -0.53
N ASP A 197 15.46 -5.21 -0.12
CA ASP A 197 14.69 -6.43 0.10
C ASP A 197 14.35 -7.08 -1.25
N VAL A 198 15.07 -8.15 -1.56
CA VAL A 198 14.92 -8.92 -2.80
C VAL A 198 13.49 -9.43 -3.01
N ASN A 199 12.72 -9.63 -1.93
CA ASN A 199 11.35 -10.12 -2.03
C ASN A 199 10.37 -9.06 -2.56
N THR A 200 10.68 -7.78 -2.41
CA THR A 200 9.82 -6.68 -2.86
C THR A 200 10.35 -5.94 -4.09
N LEU A 201 11.58 -6.23 -4.53
CA LEU A 201 12.15 -5.64 -5.76
C LEU A 201 11.38 -6.01 -7.03
N LEU A 202 10.73 -7.17 -7.02
CA LEU A 202 10.02 -7.74 -8.16
C LEU A 202 8.95 -6.79 -8.75
N SER A 203 8.36 -5.90 -7.95
CA SER A 203 7.30 -4.97 -8.35
C SER A 203 7.81 -3.54 -8.61
N LYS A 204 9.12 -3.33 -8.55
CA LYS A 204 9.77 -2.01 -8.66
C LYS A 204 10.48 -1.79 -10.01
N SER A 205 10.21 -2.64 -11.01
CA SER A 205 10.79 -2.54 -12.36
C SER A 205 10.47 -1.20 -13.04
N PRO A 206 11.38 -0.64 -13.87
CA PRO A 206 11.11 0.60 -14.59
C PRO A 206 9.84 0.53 -15.46
N MET A 207 9.16 1.66 -15.61
CA MET A 207 7.94 1.78 -16.42
C MET A 207 8.19 1.45 -17.90
N GLN A 208 7.23 0.79 -18.56
CA GLN A 208 7.32 0.34 -19.95
C GLN A 208 6.58 1.31 -20.89
N TRP A 209 7.29 2.29 -21.44
CA TRP A 209 6.71 3.35 -22.28
C TRP A 209 6.57 2.93 -23.75
N ASP A 210 7.63 2.40 -24.35
CA ASP A 210 7.68 2.04 -25.78
C ASP A 210 8.63 0.87 -26.05
N ASN A 211 8.92 0.60 -27.33
CA ASN A 211 9.75 -0.51 -27.80
C ASN A 211 11.26 -0.19 -27.89
N SER A 212 11.70 1.01 -27.49
CA SER A 212 13.10 1.42 -27.53
C SER A 212 13.93 0.80 -26.41
N SER A 213 15.24 1.08 -26.36
CA SER A 213 16.13 0.61 -25.30
C SER A 213 15.56 0.92 -23.90
N ASN A 214 15.61 -0.06 -23.00
CA ASN A 214 15.04 0.04 -21.65
C ASN A 214 13.55 0.47 -21.65
N ALA A 215 12.78 0.02 -22.65
CA ALA A 215 11.36 0.33 -22.79
C ALA A 215 11.03 1.84 -22.80
N GLY A 216 11.94 2.68 -23.28
CA GLY A 216 11.78 4.14 -23.28
C GLY A 216 11.94 4.81 -21.91
N PHE A 217 12.29 4.06 -20.86
CA PHE A 217 12.55 4.62 -19.53
C PHE A 217 13.86 5.41 -19.47
N SER A 218 14.89 4.97 -20.20
CA SER A 218 16.21 5.60 -20.18
C SER A 218 16.99 5.28 -21.45
N GLU A 219 17.77 6.26 -21.92
CA GLU A 219 18.74 6.11 -23.02
C GLU A 219 20.11 5.58 -22.54
N ALA A 220 20.30 5.43 -21.22
CA ALA A 220 21.53 4.90 -20.67
C ALA A 220 21.74 3.42 -21.04
N SER A 221 22.98 2.94 -21.03
CA SER A 221 23.29 1.54 -21.34
C SER A 221 22.68 0.55 -20.34
N HIS A 222 22.48 0.96 -19.08
CA HIS A 222 21.94 0.14 -18.01
C HIS A 222 21.06 0.99 -17.08
N THR A 223 19.99 0.40 -16.56
CA THR A 223 19.10 0.97 -15.55
C THR A 223 19.40 0.37 -14.18
N TRP A 224 18.92 1.03 -13.12
CA TRP A 224 19.10 0.57 -11.73
C TRP A 224 18.42 -0.78 -11.45
N LEU A 225 17.33 -1.07 -12.17
CA LEU A 225 16.68 -2.38 -12.26
C LEU A 225 16.44 -2.73 -13.72
N PRO A 226 16.52 -4.03 -14.12
CA PRO A 226 16.22 -4.43 -15.48
C PRO A 226 14.74 -4.18 -15.81
N THR A 227 14.46 -3.81 -17.05
CA THR A 227 13.10 -3.80 -17.59
C THR A 227 12.61 -5.22 -17.80
N ASN A 228 11.29 -5.44 -17.71
CA ASN A 228 10.72 -6.74 -18.02
C ASN A 228 10.92 -7.06 -19.52
N SER A 229 11.12 -8.33 -19.87
CA SER A 229 11.40 -8.76 -21.24
C SER A 229 10.18 -8.69 -22.17
N ASP A 230 8.98 -8.58 -21.60
CA ASP A 230 7.71 -8.46 -22.33
C ASP A 230 7.42 -7.04 -22.83
N TYR A 231 8.32 -6.08 -22.62
CA TYR A 231 8.09 -4.68 -22.98
C TYR A 231 7.82 -4.43 -24.47
N HIS A 232 8.18 -5.35 -25.37
CA HIS A 232 7.84 -5.23 -26.79
C HIS A 232 6.35 -5.43 -27.11
N THR A 233 5.61 -6.11 -26.23
CA THR A 233 4.18 -6.39 -26.40
C THR A 233 3.32 -5.70 -25.35
N VAL A 234 3.89 -5.42 -24.17
CA VAL A 234 3.27 -4.71 -23.04
C VAL A 234 3.99 -3.39 -22.83
N ASN A 235 3.50 -2.32 -23.46
CA ASN A 235 3.96 -0.95 -23.20
C ASN A 235 2.87 0.05 -23.58
N VAL A 236 3.03 1.29 -23.13
CA VAL A 236 2.05 2.37 -23.34
C VAL A 236 1.81 2.64 -24.83
N ASP A 237 2.86 2.77 -25.63
CA ASP A 237 2.73 3.14 -27.06
C ASP A 237 1.95 2.10 -27.87
N VAL A 238 2.29 0.81 -27.70
CA VAL A 238 1.60 -0.30 -28.34
C VAL A 238 0.14 -0.37 -27.90
N GLN A 239 -0.17 -0.14 -26.62
CA GLN A 239 -1.54 -0.21 -26.12
C GLN A 239 -2.41 0.98 -26.59
N LYS A 240 -1.85 2.17 -26.76
CA LYS A 240 -2.57 3.35 -27.29
C LYS A 240 -3.13 3.14 -28.70
N THR A 241 -2.52 2.27 -29.50
CA THR A 241 -2.95 1.99 -30.88
C THR A 241 -3.86 0.76 -31.00
N LYS A 242 -4.02 -0.02 -29.91
CA LYS A 242 -4.89 -1.20 -29.86
C LYS A 242 -6.30 -0.80 -29.41
N SER A 243 -7.31 -1.23 -30.15
CA SER A 243 -8.72 -1.06 -29.76
C SER A 243 -9.15 -1.96 -28.60
N ARG A 244 -8.36 -3.00 -28.30
CA ARG A 244 -8.51 -3.91 -27.16
C ARG A 244 -7.13 -4.11 -26.52
N SER A 245 -6.69 -3.14 -25.73
CA SER A 245 -5.58 -3.33 -24.80
C SER A 245 -6.06 -4.05 -23.54
N ALA A 246 -5.10 -4.48 -22.72
CA ALA A 246 -5.37 -4.72 -21.30
C ALA A 246 -5.94 -3.43 -20.66
#